data_AF-X0S5P2-F1
#
_entry.id   AF-X0S5P2-F1
#
_cell.length_a   1.000
_cell.length_b   1.000
_cell.length_c   1.000
_cell.angle_alpha   90.00
_cell.angle_beta   90.00
_cell.angle_gamma   90.00
#
_symmetry.space_group_name_H-M   'P 1'
#
loop_
_entity.id
_entity.type
_entity.pdbx_description
1 polymer ?
#
loop_
_entity_poly.entity_id
_entity_poly.type
_entity_poly.pdbx_seq_one_letter_code
_entity_poly.pdbx_strand_id
1 'polypeptide(L)'
;FDAEMILKMLRSGKEIVGGCYPKKNLNIDKMLHYYEKGERGDKLLLRQTDLNYNVKVYNKNQARLENGLIEVLDVPTGCMLIDKRCMSQIVHKNRQYAYKNNVAGYRNVNQFYDIFRVGVGDNGYYLSEDYYFCQLAREIGAQLWLVADTTLVHIGRYNYHGNLGLTIRDNSGETLDRDSQLMRNNTL
;
A
#
# COMPACT_ATOMS: atom_id res chain seq x y z
N PHE A 1 0.83 -10.90 -8.81
CA PHE A 1 0.31 -11.58 -7.61
C PHE A 1 -0.21 -12.95 -8.02
N ASP A 2 -0.33 -13.89 -7.09
CA ASP A 2 -0.99 -15.18 -7.33
C ASP A 2 -2.49 -15.13 -7.00
N ALA A 3 -3.23 -16.17 -7.41
CA ALA A 3 -4.67 -16.25 -7.15
C ALA A 3 -4.99 -16.41 -5.65
N GLU A 4 -4.12 -17.06 -4.88
CA GLU A 4 -4.34 -17.31 -3.45
C GLU A 4 -4.35 -16.00 -2.66
N MET A 5 -3.52 -15.03 -3.04
CA MET A 5 -3.53 -13.69 -2.49
C MET A 5 -4.91 -13.03 -2.62
N ILE A 6 -5.57 -13.14 -3.78
CA ILE A 6 -6.90 -12.58 -4.01
C ILE A 6 -7.97 -13.34 -3.22
N LEU A 7 -7.90 -14.68 -3.18
CA LEU A 7 -8.81 -15.49 -2.37
C LEU A 7 -8.69 -15.16 -0.89
N LYS A 8 -7.46 -14.90 -0.41
CA LYS A 8 -7.20 -14.47 0.95
C LYS A 8 -7.79 -13.10 1.25
N MET A 9 -7.63 -12.13 0.34
CA MET A 9 -8.27 -10.81 0.46
C MET A 9 -9.78 -10.95 0.60
N LEU A 10 -10.43 -11.76 -0.24
CA LEU A 10 -11.87 -12.01 -0.19
C LEU A 10 -12.30 -12.67 1.13
N ARG A 11 -11.59 -13.71 1.58
CA ARG A 11 -11.88 -14.42 2.84
C ARG A 11 -11.66 -13.55 4.08
N SER A 12 -10.80 -12.53 4.00
CA SER A 12 -10.49 -11.66 5.14
C SER A 12 -11.67 -10.78 5.59
N GLY A 13 -12.63 -10.51 4.69
CA GLY A 13 -13.78 -9.66 4.96
C GLY A 13 -13.45 -8.22 5.36
N LYS A 14 -12.22 -7.75 5.10
CA LYS A 14 -11.78 -6.38 5.42
C LYS A 14 -12.37 -5.38 4.43
N GLU A 15 -12.60 -4.15 4.90
CA GLU A 15 -13.20 -3.07 4.11
C GLU A 15 -12.30 -2.65 2.95
N ILE A 16 -11.01 -2.47 3.21
CA ILE A 16 -9.98 -2.21 2.20
C ILE A 16 -8.79 -3.12 2.49
N VAL A 17 -8.40 -3.92 1.51
CA VAL A 17 -7.24 -4.80 1.60
C VAL A 17 -6.48 -4.82 0.29
N GLY A 18 -5.16 -4.86 0.35
CA GLY A 18 -4.34 -4.90 -0.87
C GLY A 18 -3.00 -5.58 -0.72
N GLY A 19 -2.26 -5.56 -1.82
CA GLY A 19 -0.91 -6.09 -1.89
C GLY A 19 0.14 -5.04 -1.63
N CYS A 20 1.20 -5.41 -0.92
CA CYS A 20 2.34 -4.53 -0.75
C CYS A 20 3.17 -4.49 -2.03
N TYR A 21 3.39 -3.29 -2.57
CA TYR A 21 4.09 -3.12 -3.84
C TYR A 21 5.60 -2.95 -3.65
N PRO A 22 6.41 -3.73 -4.39
CA PRO A 22 7.83 -3.46 -4.55
C PRO A 22 8.06 -2.17 -5.35
N LYS A 23 8.96 -1.29 -4.89
CA LYS A 23 9.35 -0.08 -5.63
C LYS A 23 10.05 -0.49 -6.93
N LYS A 24 9.90 0.31 -8.00
CA LYS A 24 10.57 0.05 -9.29
C LYS A 24 12.04 0.49 -9.28
N ASN A 25 12.77 0.12 -8.23
CA ASN A 25 14.18 0.43 -8.06
C ASN A 25 14.88 -0.73 -7.34
N LEU A 26 16.10 -1.06 -7.72
CA LEU A 26 16.90 -2.04 -6.99
C LEU A 26 17.60 -1.35 -5.82
N ASN A 27 17.49 -1.93 -4.63
CA ASN A 27 18.25 -1.49 -3.47
C ASN A 27 19.49 -2.40 -3.34
N ILE A 28 20.59 -1.97 -3.97
CA ILE A 28 21.85 -2.72 -3.98
C ILE A 28 22.40 -2.90 -2.56
N ASP A 29 22.35 -1.84 -1.75
CA ASP A 29 22.84 -1.84 -0.37
C ASP A 29 22.08 -2.90 0.47
N LYS A 30 20.76 -2.96 0.31
CA LYS A 30 19.90 -3.97 0.94
C LYS A 30 20.21 -5.38 0.47
N MET A 31 20.42 -5.58 -0.83
CA MET A 31 20.82 -6.89 -1.35
C MET A 31 22.16 -7.35 -0.77
N LEU A 32 23.17 -6.47 -0.75
CA LEU A 32 24.47 -6.79 -0.18
C LEU A 32 24.35 -7.16 1.30
N HIS A 33 23.59 -6.38 2.08
CA HIS A 33 23.33 -6.66 3.49
C HIS A 33 22.77 -8.06 3.73
N TYR A 34 21.71 -8.47 3.02
CA TYR A 34 21.15 -9.81 3.19
C TYR A 34 22.03 -10.92 2.61
N TYR A 35 22.80 -10.61 1.56
CA TYR A 35 23.82 -11.52 1.04
C TYR A 35 24.93 -11.80 2.07
N GLU A 36 25.42 -10.77 2.77
CA GLU A 36 26.41 -10.93 3.84
C GLU A 36 25.86 -11.74 5.03
N LYS A 37 24.55 -11.64 5.30
CA LYS A 37 23.85 -12.48 6.28
C LYS A 37 23.57 -13.91 5.79
N GLY A 38 24.05 -14.29 4.61
CA GLY A 38 23.96 -15.65 4.08
C GLY A 38 22.71 -15.94 3.25
N GLU A 39 21.83 -14.97 2.97
CA GLU A 39 20.70 -15.19 2.07
C GLU A 39 21.16 -15.37 0.62
N ARG A 40 20.53 -16.29 -0.12
CA ARG A 40 20.88 -16.66 -1.49
C ARG A 40 19.61 -16.95 -2.31
N GLY A 41 19.75 -16.97 -3.64
CA GLY A 41 18.70 -17.37 -4.57
C GLY A 41 17.41 -16.56 -4.41
N ASP A 42 16.27 -17.25 -4.46
CA ASP A 42 14.94 -16.63 -4.44
C ASP A 42 14.69 -15.75 -3.20
N LYS A 43 15.24 -16.11 -2.03
CA LYS A 43 15.09 -15.29 -0.82
C LYS A 43 15.71 -13.90 -1.00
N LEU A 44 16.89 -13.85 -1.60
CA LEU A 44 17.56 -12.59 -1.89
C LEU A 44 16.81 -11.78 -2.97
N LEU A 45 16.26 -12.47 -3.98
CA LEU A 45 15.43 -11.84 -5.02
C LEU A 45 14.19 -11.15 -4.42
N LEU A 46 13.56 -11.75 -3.40
CA LEU A 46 12.41 -11.17 -2.70
C LEU A 46 12.75 -9.96 -1.82
N ARG A 47 14.05 -9.66 -1.63
CA ARG A 47 14.56 -8.52 -0.85
C ARG A 47 15.28 -7.47 -1.70
N GLN A 48 15.20 -7.60 -3.02
CA GLN A 48 15.97 -6.76 -3.95
C GLN A 48 15.56 -5.29 -4.00
N THR A 49 14.45 -4.95 -3.36
CA THR A 49 13.88 -3.60 -3.40
C THR A 49 13.18 -3.26 -2.10
N ASP A 50 12.85 -1.99 -1.96
CA ASP A 50 12.04 -1.46 -0.89
C ASP A 50 10.56 -1.63 -1.20
N LEU A 51 9.77 -1.73 -0.14
CA LEU A 51 8.34 -1.98 -0.23
C LEU A 51 7.59 -0.72 0.17
N ASN A 52 6.49 -0.42 -0.53
CA ASN A 52 5.60 0.67 -0.14
C ASN A 52 4.58 0.16 0.88
N TYR A 53 4.78 0.53 2.14
CA TYR A 53 3.85 0.26 3.23
C TYR A 53 3.97 1.33 4.33
N ASN A 54 2.85 1.63 4.97
CA ASN A 54 2.79 2.57 6.09
C ASN A 54 2.06 1.89 7.25
N VAL A 55 2.81 1.26 8.17
CA VAL A 55 2.22 0.46 9.25
C VAL A 55 1.45 1.36 10.21
N LYS A 56 0.21 0.97 10.54
CA LYS A 56 -0.54 1.65 11.60
C LYS A 56 -0.04 1.16 12.95
N VAL A 57 0.60 2.06 13.68
CA VAL A 57 1.21 1.79 14.98
C VAL A 57 0.28 2.24 16.10
N TYR A 58 0.07 1.35 17.07
CA TYR A 58 -0.66 1.57 18.30
C TYR A 58 0.30 1.85 19.47
N ASN A 59 -0.27 2.25 20.62
CA ASN A 59 0.46 2.50 21.86
C ASN A 59 1.53 1.41 22.11
N LYS A 60 2.76 1.83 22.44
CA LYS A 60 3.94 0.96 22.64
C LYS A 60 4.54 0.33 21.37
N ASN A 61 4.46 1.02 20.23
CA ASN A 61 5.07 0.57 18.96
C ASN A 61 4.53 -0.79 18.46
N GLN A 62 3.25 -1.07 18.71
CA GLN A 62 2.63 -2.34 18.32
C GLN A 62 1.87 -2.18 17.00
N ALA A 63 2.02 -3.15 16.09
CA ALA A 63 1.22 -3.25 14.87
C ALA A 63 0.20 -4.39 15.00
N ARG A 64 -0.96 -4.25 14.38
CA ARG A 64 -1.95 -5.34 14.33
C ARG A 64 -1.65 -6.28 13.17
N LEU A 65 -1.41 -7.54 13.51
CA LEU A 65 -1.30 -8.64 12.55
C LEU A 65 -2.42 -9.65 12.78
N GLU A 66 -3.15 -9.98 11.72
CA GLU A 66 -4.28 -10.90 11.77
C GLU A 66 -4.24 -11.82 10.56
N ASN A 67 -4.06 -13.13 10.76
CA ASN A 67 -4.10 -14.14 9.70
C ASN A 67 -3.19 -13.84 8.49
N GLY A 68 -2.01 -13.25 8.72
CA GLY A 68 -1.07 -12.85 7.66
C GLY A 68 -1.43 -11.54 6.94
N LEU A 69 -2.37 -10.76 7.49
CA LEU A 69 -2.59 -9.37 7.14
C LEU A 69 -1.97 -8.46 8.19
N ILE A 70 -1.54 -7.27 7.79
CA ILE A 70 -1.06 -6.21 8.67
C ILE A 70 -1.90 -4.95 8.48
N GLU A 71 -2.31 -4.30 9.58
CA GLU A 71 -3.05 -3.03 9.51
C GLU A 71 -2.10 -1.88 9.13
N VAL A 72 -2.52 -1.10 8.14
CA VAL A 72 -1.75 -0.01 7.56
C VAL A 72 -2.57 1.27 7.52
N LEU A 73 -1.90 2.39 7.29
CA LEU A 73 -2.55 3.65 6.99
C LEU A 73 -2.92 3.70 5.50
N ASP A 74 -2.05 3.21 4.61
CA ASP A 74 -2.20 3.37 3.17
C ASP A 74 -2.03 2.04 2.42
N VAL A 75 -2.85 1.83 1.39
CA VAL A 75 -2.85 0.65 0.51
C VAL A 75 -2.72 1.14 -0.94
N PRO A 76 -1.75 0.65 -1.72
CA PRO A 76 -1.60 1.05 -3.12
C PRO A 76 -2.73 0.48 -3.98
N THR A 77 -3.20 1.27 -4.94
CA THR A 77 -4.35 0.94 -5.83
C THR A 77 -4.02 -0.13 -6.86
N GLY A 78 -2.75 -0.44 -7.11
CA GLY A 78 -2.34 -1.43 -8.11
C GLY A 78 -2.84 -2.86 -7.83
N CYS A 79 -3.13 -3.20 -6.58
CA CYS A 79 -3.74 -4.48 -6.20
C CYS A 79 -4.54 -4.28 -4.92
N MET A 80 -5.74 -3.72 -5.06
CA MET A 80 -6.62 -3.34 -3.96
C MET A 80 -8.01 -3.94 -4.16
N LEU A 81 -8.56 -4.51 -3.10
CA LEU A 81 -9.95 -4.92 -2.97
C LEU A 81 -10.65 -3.92 -2.04
N ILE A 82 -11.80 -3.42 -2.48
CA ILE A 82 -12.61 -2.43 -1.76
C ILE A 82 -14.02 -2.99 -1.58
N ASP A 83 -14.49 -3.07 -0.33
CA ASP A 83 -15.87 -3.40 -0.02
C ASP A 83 -16.82 -2.34 -0.58
N LYS A 84 -17.89 -2.78 -1.26
CA LYS A 84 -18.84 -1.89 -1.92
C LYS A 84 -19.56 -0.94 -0.95
N ARG A 85 -19.80 -1.36 0.29
CA ARG A 85 -20.43 -0.51 1.32
C ARG A 85 -19.44 0.55 1.79
N CYS A 86 -18.18 0.19 1.99
CA CYS A 86 -17.10 1.14 2.31
C CYS A 86 -16.99 2.21 1.20
N MET A 87 -16.91 1.81 -0.07
CA MET A 87 -16.91 2.74 -1.21
C MET A 87 -18.13 3.68 -1.20
N SER A 88 -19.33 3.14 -0.92
CA SER A 88 -20.56 3.94 -0.85
C SER A 88 -20.53 4.96 0.30
N GLN A 89 -19.96 4.61 1.45
CA GLN A 89 -19.79 5.51 2.59
C GLN A 89 -18.76 6.62 2.28
N ILE A 90 -17.64 6.29 1.63
CA ILE A 90 -16.65 7.27 1.17
C ILE A 90 -17.31 8.29 0.25
N VAL A 91 -18.05 7.83 -0.76
CA VAL A 91 -18.78 8.70 -1.69
C VAL A 91 -19.84 9.54 -0.96
N HIS A 92 -20.58 8.95 -0.01
CA HIS A 92 -21.63 9.66 0.73
C HIS A 92 -21.07 10.81 1.57
N LYS A 93 -19.96 10.59 2.28
CA LYS A 93 -19.29 11.64 3.07
C LYS A 93 -18.66 12.72 2.20
N ASN A 94 -18.25 12.37 0.98
CA ASN A 94 -17.48 13.24 0.08
C ASN A 94 -18.26 13.72 -1.16
N ARG A 95 -19.58 13.95 -1.01
CA ARG A 95 -20.45 14.37 -2.13
C ARG A 95 -20.07 15.70 -2.75
N GLN A 96 -19.39 16.56 -2.01
CA GLN A 96 -18.86 17.84 -2.49
C GLN A 96 -17.79 17.67 -3.58
N TYR A 97 -17.23 16.47 -3.75
CA TYR A 97 -16.28 16.14 -4.82
C TYR A 97 -16.95 15.65 -6.10
N ALA A 98 -18.26 15.89 -6.24
CA ALA A 98 -18.98 15.61 -7.47
C ALA A 98 -18.45 16.49 -8.62
N TYR A 99 -18.28 15.90 -9.80
CA TYR A 99 -17.88 16.63 -11.01
C TYR A 99 -18.67 16.18 -12.24
N LYS A 100 -18.68 17.04 -13.27
CA LYS A 100 -19.26 16.73 -14.58
C LYS A 100 -18.19 16.13 -15.46
N ASN A 101 -18.41 14.90 -15.92
CA ASN A 101 -17.52 14.25 -16.87
C ASN A 101 -17.85 14.73 -18.30
N ASN A 102 -16.81 15.05 -19.07
CA ASN A 102 -16.91 15.48 -20.47
C ASN A 102 -16.50 14.37 -21.47
N VAL A 103 -16.33 13.14 -21.01
CA VAL A 103 -15.97 11.99 -21.85
C VAL A 103 -17.22 11.34 -22.44
N ALA A 104 -17.38 11.45 -23.76
CA ALA A 104 -18.55 10.98 -24.52
C ALA A 104 -18.85 9.47 -24.37
N GLY A 105 -17.89 8.66 -23.93
CA GLY A 105 -18.06 7.22 -23.70
C GLY A 105 -19.01 6.86 -22.55
N TYR A 106 -19.28 7.78 -21.63
CA TYR A 106 -20.07 7.50 -20.42
C TYR A 106 -21.56 7.87 -20.54
N ARG A 107 -22.13 7.79 -21.75
CA ARG A 107 -23.43 8.33 -22.20
C ARG A 107 -24.62 8.35 -21.21
N ASN A 108 -24.68 7.44 -20.23
CA ASN A 108 -25.78 7.30 -19.26
C ASN A 108 -25.38 7.47 -17.79
N VAL A 109 -24.12 7.83 -17.49
CA VAL A 109 -23.63 8.07 -16.12
C VAL A 109 -23.44 9.57 -15.96
N ASN A 110 -24.23 10.17 -15.07
CA ASN A 110 -24.23 11.63 -14.86
C ASN A 110 -23.61 12.06 -13.54
N GLN A 111 -23.12 11.11 -12.74
CA GLN A 111 -22.61 11.38 -11.40
C GLN A 111 -21.26 10.72 -11.21
N PHE A 112 -20.24 11.56 -11.08
CA PHE A 112 -18.86 11.17 -10.84
C PHE A 112 -18.35 11.86 -9.59
N TYR A 113 -17.43 11.21 -8.89
CA TYR A 113 -16.82 11.73 -7.69
C TYR A 113 -15.31 11.59 -7.80
N ASP A 114 -14.62 12.68 -7.49
CA ASP A 114 -13.17 12.73 -7.50
C ASP A 114 -12.60 12.26 -6.14
N ILE A 115 -12.76 10.96 -5.87
CA ILE A 115 -12.33 10.30 -4.61
C ILE A 115 -10.94 9.67 -4.69
N PHE A 116 -10.41 9.48 -5.90
CA PHE A 116 -9.03 9.08 -6.17
C PHE A 116 -8.27 10.31 -6.67
N ARG A 117 -8.12 11.29 -5.79
CA ARG A 117 -7.58 12.61 -6.12
C ARG A 117 -6.20 12.81 -5.54
N VAL A 118 -5.56 13.91 -5.92
CA VAL A 118 -4.28 14.30 -5.35
C VAL A 118 -4.42 15.57 -4.50
N GLY A 119 -3.48 15.80 -3.59
CA GLY A 119 -3.49 17.01 -2.78
C GLY A 119 -2.34 17.06 -1.79
N VAL A 120 -2.44 17.97 -0.82
CA VAL A 120 -1.51 18.07 0.29
C VAL A 120 -2.25 17.64 1.55
N GLY A 121 -1.70 16.65 2.27
CA GLY A 121 -2.25 16.17 3.52
C GLY A 121 -2.00 17.14 4.67
N ASP A 122 -2.64 16.91 5.81
CA ASP A 122 -2.54 17.78 7.00
C ASP A 122 -1.11 17.88 7.55
N ASN A 123 -0.28 16.88 7.27
CA ASN A 123 1.14 16.84 7.62
C ASN A 123 2.04 17.57 6.61
N GLY A 124 1.48 18.25 5.62
CA GLY A 124 2.21 19.01 4.59
C GLY A 124 2.78 18.16 3.46
N TYR A 125 2.62 16.83 3.50
CA TYR A 125 3.12 15.96 2.43
C TYR A 125 2.11 15.83 1.30
N TYR A 126 2.63 15.71 0.07
CA TYR A 126 1.81 15.40 -1.10
C TYR A 126 1.20 14.00 -0.99
N LEU A 127 -0.08 13.89 -1.30
CA LEU A 127 -0.82 12.64 -1.39
C LEU A 127 -1.13 12.38 -2.86
N SER A 128 -0.65 11.26 -3.40
CA SER A 128 -1.11 10.71 -4.67
C SER A 128 -2.51 10.10 -4.54
N GLU A 129 -3.07 9.60 -5.64
CA GLU A 129 -4.48 9.19 -5.70
C GLU A 129 -4.85 8.07 -4.71
N ASP A 130 -3.92 7.15 -4.49
CA ASP A 130 -4.03 6.06 -3.54
C ASP A 130 -3.98 6.55 -2.09
N TYR A 131 -3.00 7.40 -1.73
CA TYR A 131 -2.89 7.97 -0.39
C TYR A 131 -4.09 8.84 -0.02
N TYR A 132 -4.58 9.67 -0.95
CA TYR A 132 -5.73 10.53 -0.67
C TYR A 132 -7.00 9.68 -0.51
N PHE A 133 -7.20 8.68 -1.36
CA PHE A 133 -8.32 7.73 -1.20
C PHE A 133 -8.25 7.03 0.17
N CYS A 134 -7.05 6.57 0.57
CA CYS A 134 -6.85 5.95 1.89
C CYS A 134 -7.15 6.93 3.02
N GLN A 135 -6.81 8.21 2.89
CA GLN A 135 -7.21 9.24 3.85
C GLN A 135 -8.73 9.35 3.97
N LEU A 136 -9.44 9.48 2.85
CA LEU A 136 -10.92 9.55 2.85
C LEU A 136 -11.56 8.30 3.47
N ALA A 137 -10.96 7.12 3.27
CA ALA A 137 -11.39 5.89 3.91
C ALA A 137 -11.19 5.93 5.43
N ARG A 138 -10.02 6.37 5.92
CA ARG A 138 -9.77 6.50 7.37
C ARG A 138 -10.71 7.51 8.02
N GLU A 139 -11.06 8.57 7.32
CA GLU A 139 -12.00 9.59 7.78
C GLU A 139 -13.43 9.08 7.99
N ILE A 140 -13.85 7.99 7.33
CA ILE A 140 -15.12 7.31 7.62
C ILE A 140 -14.96 6.18 8.66
N GLY A 141 -13.75 5.99 9.20
CA GLY A 141 -13.43 4.94 10.16
C GLY A 141 -13.02 3.59 9.53
N ALA A 142 -12.85 3.52 8.21
CA ALA A 142 -12.49 2.27 7.55
C ALA A 142 -11.07 1.83 7.92
N GLN A 143 -10.87 0.52 8.07
CA GLN A 143 -9.58 -0.08 8.32
C GLN A 143 -8.93 -0.54 7.01
N LEU A 144 -7.62 -0.29 6.89
CA LEU A 144 -6.84 -0.64 5.71
C LEU A 144 -5.81 -1.72 6.05
N TRP A 145 -5.66 -2.69 5.15
CA TRP A 145 -4.84 -3.88 5.40
C TRP A 145 -3.96 -4.25 4.20
N LEU A 146 -2.76 -4.76 4.46
CA LEU A 146 -1.93 -5.41 3.45
C LEU A 146 -1.82 -6.91 3.72
N VAL A 147 -1.86 -7.71 2.66
CA VAL A 147 -1.45 -9.12 2.73
C VAL A 147 0.07 -9.16 2.83
N ALA A 148 0.58 -9.68 3.95
CA ALA A 148 2.01 -9.66 4.25
C ALA A 148 2.73 -10.90 3.73
N ASP A 149 2.10 -12.07 3.79
CA ASP A 149 2.74 -13.37 3.57
C ASP A 149 2.72 -13.87 2.11
N THR A 150 2.43 -12.98 1.16
CA THR A 150 2.41 -13.29 -0.27
C THR A 150 3.45 -12.48 -1.04
N THR A 151 3.92 -13.03 -2.15
CA THR A 151 4.84 -12.33 -3.04
C THR A 151 4.07 -11.52 -4.07
N LEU A 152 4.42 -10.24 -4.21
CA LEU A 152 3.96 -9.39 -5.30
C LEU A 152 5.14 -9.08 -6.23
N VAL A 153 4.86 -9.07 -7.53
CA VAL A 153 5.83 -8.69 -8.57
C VAL A 153 5.32 -7.43 -9.25
N HIS A 154 6.11 -6.37 -9.17
CA HIS A 154 5.83 -5.14 -9.88
C HIS A 154 6.51 -5.20 -11.26
N ILE A 155 5.71 -5.31 -12.32
CA ILE A 155 6.23 -5.41 -13.69
C ILE A 155 6.58 -4.00 -14.20
N GLY A 156 7.79 -3.86 -14.73
CA GLY A 156 8.27 -2.65 -15.38
C GLY A 156 9.33 -3.00 -16.42
N ARG A 157 10.40 -2.20 -16.50
CA ARG A 157 11.60 -2.55 -17.29
C ARG A 157 12.31 -3.81 -16.77
N TYR A 158 12.00 -4.18 -15.55
CA TYR A 158 12.47 -5.35 -14.82
C TYR A 158 11.32 -5.83 -13.93
N ASN A 159 11.38 -7.10 -13.49
CA ASN A 159 10.41 -7.66 -12.56
C ASN A 159 10.90 -7.45 -11.13
N TYR A 160 10.29 -6.51 -10.42
CA TYR A 160 10.66 -6.23 -9.03
C TYR A 160 9.84 -7.13 -8.12
N HIS A 161 10.49 -8.10 -7.48
CA HIS A 161 9.85 -9.03 -6.55
C HIS A 161 9.96 -8.50 -5.12
N GLY A 162 8.90 -8.69 -4.33
CA GLY A 162 8.90 -8.36 -2.92
C GLY A 162 7.95 -9.21 -2.11
N ASN A 163 8.30 -9.43 -0.85
CA ASN A 163 7.49 -10.14 0.13
C ASN A 163 7.55 -9.40 1.47
N LEU A 164 6.43 -8.79 1.87
CA LEU A 164 6.37 -7.97 3.09
C LEU A 164 6.59 -8.80 4.35
N GLY A 165 6.21 -10.08 4.35
CA GLY A 165 6.40 -11.00 5.47
C GLY A 165 7.88 -11.27 5.76
N LEU A 166 8.74 -11.31 4.73
CA LEU A 166 10.19 -11.39 4.92
C LEU A 166 10.76 -10.11 5.54
N THR A 167 10.25 -8.95 5.13
CA THR A 167 10.62 -7.64 5.71
C THR A 167 10.18 -7.53 7.16
N ILE A 168 8.97 -7.95 7.51
CA ILE A 168 8.47 -7.91 8.90
C ILE A 168 9.29 -8.84 9.81
N ARG A 169 9.70 -10.02 9.32
CA ARG A 169 10.50 -10.99 10.09
C ARG A 169 11.94 -10.52 10.31
N ASP A 170 12.51 -9.83 9.34
CA ASP A 170 13.83 -9.22 9.44
C ASP A 170 13.83 -7.89 8.70
N ASN A 171 13.66 -6.82 9.48
CA ASN A 171 13.59 -5.44 9.01
C ASN A 171 14.95 -4.73 9.02
N SER A 172 16.06 -5.46 9.25
CA SER A 172 17.40 -4.85 9.35
C SER A 172 17.84 -4.14 8.07
N GLY A 173 17.29 -4.50 6.91
CA GLY A 173 17.52 -3.80 5.64
C GLY A 173 16.64 -2.57 5.41
N GLU A 174 15.62 -2.32 6.23
CA GLU A 174 14.73 -1.15 6.05
C GLU A 174 15.40 0.16 6.43
N THR A 175 16.48 0.10 7.24
CA THR A 175 17.32 1.27 7.51
C THR A 175 18.10 1.72 6.27
N LEU A 176 18.15 0.91 5.21
CA LEU A 176 18.84 1.18 3.94
C LEU A 176 17.88 1.71 2.87
N ASP A 177 16.59 1.88 3.17
CA ASP A 177 15.65 2.59 2.31
C ASP A 177 15.89 4.10 2.40
N ARG A 178 16.45 4.67 1.32
CA ARG A 178 16.82 6.09 1.26
C ARG A 178 15.61 7.01 1.41
N ASP A 179 14.45 6.61 0.91
CA ASP A 179 13.22 7.42 1.05
C ASP A 179 12.80 7.48 2.52
N SER A 180 12.85 6.34 3.21
CA SER A 180 12.57 6.27 4.66
C SER A 180 13.57 7.11 5.47
N GLN A 181 14.84 7.17 5.07
CA GLN A 181 15.84 8.03 5.71
C GLN A 181 15.52 9.51 5.52
N LEU A 182 15.14 9.92 4.31
CA LEU A 182 14.77 11.30 3.98
C LEU A 182 13.55 11.76 4.79
N MET A 183 12.52 10.92 4.92
CA MET A 183 11.33 11.25 5.70
C MET A 183 11.63 11.47 7.19
N ARG A 184 12.52 10.65 7.78
CA ARG A 184 12.94 10.83 9.19
C ARG A 184 13.72 12.12 9.41
N ASN A 185 14.57 12.51 8.46
CA ASN A 185 15.42 13.70 8.57
C ASN A 185 14.65 15.01 8.32
N ASN A 186 13.50 14.95 7.64
CA ASN A 186 12.65 16.11 7.33
C ASN A 186 11.51 16.33 8.34
N THR A 187 11.47 15.55 9.42
CA THR A 187 10.53 15.80 10.53
C THR A 187 11.15 16.87 11.44
N LEU A 188 10.76 18.13 11.22
CA LEU A 188 11.11 19.30 12.06
C LEU A 188 10.47 19.21 13.45
#